data_AF-A0A9D1UB70-F1
#
_entry.id   AF-A0A9D1UB70-F1
#
_cell.length_a   1.000
_cell.length_b   1.000
_cell.length_c   1.000
_cell.angle_alpha   90.00
_cell.angle_beta   90.00
_cell.angle_gamma   90.00
#
_symmetry.space_group_name_H-M   'P 1'
#
loop_
_entity.id
_entity.type
_entity.pdbx_description
1 polymer ?
#
loop_
_entity_poly.entity_id
_entity_poly.type
_entity_poly.pdbx_seq_one_letter_code
_entity_poly.pdbx_strand_id
1 'polypeptide(L)'
;MRQLRQRLLHYIVNLSLKRKLVCVVGICIFLLSLSGLIGSLILSKAYLRLLQETVASNLSYSSSIISQTLDRIEDMTGSLLADSVIQRNLVTANDSENPREQTIAHQALSQTVLDFYEQYKSSYVDYITLSHSRNTIYSNYLSDKRTPEEIEERLLAMADEGEGRPVWLFQYAQTNGFYLTRQIRNAQSPYFSSLGTLIVSVDLDEMISSRNQQEGAFPDTRYFIASDGQIIYHTDDTADGIFQKLDNASGDSYEILTVDGHKYFVYSTLIPGHSLTYTCYLSYDSITYSANISWFVSMVVLFFTCLIAVVFSHYTISSIDRHTNLLLKKMQAYNAEQISLPQTDPVYADRKDEFGLLNRQFDHMAERIHNLILDNYVNELWKKDAQLKALEKQIQPHFLYNTLESINWRAKSAGNQDISSMVESLGNLLRASLSKDNGGWTLKKELEITDAYITIQKYRFEEHLEYLSHCDPSLCSALLPKFMIQPLVENAVHYGLEENTEVCHIEVNVRLTETAGLEKQQEILQIFVKNDGSAFEEGLLLKLKNHQASARGFGIGLVNIDERIKLMFGGSYGLTLYNEGDLAVAQITIPYLDKTEVNSC
;
A
#
# COMPACT_ATOMS: atom_id res chain seq x y z
N MET A 1 8.14 -24.29 -21.80
CA MET A 1 8.58 -23.58 -20.58
C MET A 1 9.24 -22.21 -20.84
N ARG A 2 10.21 -22.05 -21.77
CA ARG A 2 10.85 -20.73 -22.05
C ARG A 2 9.89 -19.62 -22.51
N GLN A 3 8.98 -19.91 -23.44
CA GLN A 3 7.99 -18.92 -23.94
C GLN A 3 6.99 -18.49 -22.86
N LEU A 4 6.56 -19.40 -21.99
CA LEU A 4 5.66 -19.09 -20.88
C LEU A 4 6.34 -18.17 -19.86
N ARG A 5 7.62 -18.45 -19.54
CA ARG A 5 8.45 -17.61 -18.68
C ARG A 5 8.66 -16.21 -19.25
N GLN A 6 8.89 -16.08 -20.57
CA GLN A 6 9.03 -14.78 -21.23
C GLN A 6 7.73 -13.97 -21.23
N ARG A 7 6.58 -14.61 -21.47
CA ARG A 7 5.26 -13.95 -21.38
C ARG A 7 4.95 -13.48 -19.96
N LEU A 8 5.24 -14.31 -18.95
CA LEU A 8 5.09 -13.95 -17.54
C LEU A 8 6.01 -12.80 -17.13
N LEU A 9 7.29 -12.84 -17.53
CA LEU A 9 8.23 -11.74 -17.28
C LEU A 9 7.76 -10.44 -17.92
N HIS A 10 7.30 -10.49 -19.17
CA HIS A 10 6.80 -9.31 -19.86
C HIS A 10 5.56 -8.72 -19.18
N TYR A 11 4.63 -9.59 -18.74
CA TYR A 11 3.46 -9.18 -17.97
C TYR A 11 3.84 -8.55 -16.63
N ILE A 12 4.76 -9.17 -15.89
CA ILE A 12 5.22 -8.66 -14.59
C ILE A 12 5.92 -7.31 -14.76
N VAL A 13 6.78 -7.15 -15.77
CA VAL A 13 7.51 -5.91 -16.02
C VAL A 13 6.55 -4.74 -16.32
N ASN A 14 5.45 -4.98 -17.04
CA ASN A 14 4.48 -3.94 -17.41
C ASN A 14 3.43 -3.63 -16.33
N LEU A 15 3.41 -4.34 -15.20
CA LEU A 15 2.53 -3.98 -14.08
C LEU A 15 2.95 -2.64 -13.47
N SER A 16 1.95 -1.82 -13.12
CA SER A 16 2.14 -0.61 -12.30
C SER A 16 2.91 -0.94 -11.01
N LEU A 17 3.75 -0.02 -10.54
CA LEU A 17 4.53 -0.18 -9.31
C LEU A 17 3.67 -0.64 -8.12
N LYS A 18 2.48 -0.06 -7.96
CA LYS A 18 1.48 -0.44 -6.96
C LYS A 18 1.14 -1.94 -6.99
N ARG A 19 0.76 -2.47 -8.16
CA ARG A 19 0.41 -3.89 -8.33
C ARG A 19 1.59 -4.81 -8.03
N LYS A 20 2.81 -4.43 -8.43
CA LYS A 20 4.03 -5.20 -8.12
C LYS A 20 4.25 -5.30 -6.62
N LEU A 21 4.19 -4.17 -5.90
CA LEU A 21 4.36 -4.14 -4.44
C LEU A 21 3.29 -4.95 -3.72
N VAL A 22 2.02 -4.85 -4.14
CA VAL A 22 0.92 -5.65 -3.57
C VAL A 22 1.15 -7.15 -3.78
N CYS A 23 1.61 -7.57 -4.97
CA CYS A 23 1.93 -8.98 -5.21
C CYS A 23 3.07 -9.49 -4.31
N VAL A 24 4.14 -8.70 -4.14
CA VAL A 24 5.28 -9.08 -3.28
C VAL A 24 4.82 -9.23 -1.83
N VAL A 25 4.11 -8.25 -1.29
CA VAL A 25 3.61 -8.30 0.09
C VAL A 25 2.61 -9.45 0.26
N GLY A 26 1.71 -9.66 -0.71
CA GLY A 26 0.76 -10.77 -0.69
C GLY A 26 1.44 -12.14 -0.65
N ILE A 27 2.52 -12.33 -1.41
CA ILE A 27 3.32 -13.56 -1.37
C ILE A 27 4.01 -13.72 0.00
N CYS A 28 4.60 -12.65 0.55
CA CYS A 28 5.23 -12.70 1.88
C CYS A 28 4.22 -13.07 2.98
N ILE A 29 3.04 -12.44 2.98
CA ILE A 29 1.96 -12.74 3.92
C ILE A 29 1.51 -14.20 3.77
N PHE A 30 1.33 -14.67 2.53
CA PHE A 30 0.96 -16.06 2.27
C PHE A 30 2.01 -17.04 2.81
N LEU A 31 3.30 -16.83 2.52
CA LEU A 31 4.37 -17.71 2.99
C LEU A 31 4.50 -17.71 4.52
N LEU A 32 4.40 -16.54 5.15
CA LEU A 32 4.42 -16.43 6.62
C LEU A 32 3.21 -17.14 7.23
N SER A 33 2.00 -16.93 6.70
CA SER A 33 0.79 -17.59 7.19
C SER A 33 0.87 -19.11 7.05
N LEU A 34 1.40 -19.60 5.92
CA LEU A 34 1.59 -21.03 5.66
C LEU A 34 2.61 -21.63 6.65
N SER A 35 3.72 -20.94 6.90
CA SER A 35 4.73 -21.37 7.87
C SER A 35 4.18 -21.43 9.30
N GLY A 36 3.36 -20.45 9.71
CA GLY A 36 2.71 -20.43 11.01
C GLY A 36 1.72 -21.57 11.19
N LEU A 37 0.93 -21.87 10.15
CA LEU A 37 -0.04 -22.96 10.16
C LEU A 37 0.66 -24.33 10.22
N ILE A 38 1.71 -24.53 9.42
CA ILE A 38 2.52 -25.76 9.46
C ILE A 38 3.19 -25.92 10.84
N GLY A 39 3.76 -24.84 11.38
CA GLY A 39 4.39 -24.85 12.71
C GLY A 39 3.40 -25.24 13.82
N SER A 40 2.18 -24.69 13.80
CA SER A 40 1.12 -25.05 14.74
C SER A 40 0.72 -26.53 14.64
N LEU A 41 0.61 -27.08 13.42
CA LEU A 41 0.32 -28.50 13.21
C LEU A 41 1.42 -29.42 13.72
N ILE A 42 2.69 -29.05 13.51
CA ILE A 42 3.84 -29.81 14.01
C ILE A 42 3.88 -29.78 15.54
N LEU A 43 3.66 -28.61 16.15
CA LEU A 43 3.65 -28.46 17.60
C LEU A 43 2.53 -29.28 18.25
N SER A 44 1.33 -29.26 17.68
CA SER A 44 0.20 -30.07 18.18
C SER A 44 0.50 -31.58 18.13
N LYS A 45 1.10 -32.06 17.03
CA LYS A 45 1.55 -33.47 16.91
C LYS A 45 2.66 -33.82 17.90
N ALA A 46 3.61 -32.91 18.12
CA ALA A 46 4.70 -33.10 19.07
C ALA A 46 4.17 -33.19 20.51
N TYR A 47 3.21 -32.33 20.85
CA TYR A 47 2.55 -32.36 22.17
C TYR A 47 1.81 -33.68 22.43
N LEU A 48 1.06 -34.20 21.45
CA LEU A 48 0.39 -35.49 21.57
C LEU A 48 1.37 -36.66 21.75
N ARG A 49 2.51 -36.66 21.05
CA ARG A 49 3.57 -37.68 21.25
C ARG A 49 4.17 -37.61 22.65
N LEU A 50 4.46 -36.39 23.12
CA LEU A 50 5.01 -36.18 24.46
C LEU A 50 4.05 -36.67 25.56
N LEU A 51 2.75 -36.40 25.39
CA LEU A 51 1.70 -36.90 26.29
C LEU A 51 1.73 -38.43 26.35
N GLN A 52 1.74 -39.10 25.19
CA GLN A 52 1.79 -40.55 25.11
C GLN A 52 3.03 -41.13 25.80
N GLU A 53 4.22 -40.62 25.48
CA GLU A 53 5.48 -41.11 26.07
C GLU A 53 5.52 -40.91 27.59
N THR A 54 5.01 -39.78 28.09
CA THR A 54 4.97 -39.46 29.53
C THR A 54 4.02 -40.38 30.28
N VAL A 55 2.79 -40.57 29.77
CA VAL A 55 1.80 -41.46 30.41
C VAL A 55 2.26 -42.91 30.38
N ALA A 56 2.80 -43.38 29.26
CA ALA A 56 3.33 -44.73 29.12
C ALA A 56 4.50 -44.99 30.07
N SER A 57 5.48 -44.06 30.14
CA SER A 57 6.64 -44.18 31.03
C SER A 57 6.22 -44.18 32.50
N ASN A 58 5.32 -43.28 32.91
CA ASN A 58 4.86 -43.20 34.29
C ASN A 58 4.05 -44.45 34.68
N LEU A 59 3.17 -44.93 33.80
CA LEU A 59 2.38 -46.12 34.10
C LEU A 59 3.25 -47.37 34.22
N SER A 60 4.19 -47.57 33.29
CA SER A 60 5.13 -48.69 33.32
C SER A 60 6.03 -48.63 34.56
N TYR A 61 6.48 -47.43 34.96
CA TYR A 61 7.23 -47.24 36.20
C TYR A 61 6.41 -47.62 37.43
N SER A 62 5.18 -47.08 37.57
CA SER A 62 4.28 -47.39 38.68
C SER A 62 3.92 -48.89 38.71
N SER A 63 3.66 -49.50 37.56
CA SER A 63 3.43 -50.96 37.41
C SER A 63 4.60 -51.78 37.95
N SER A 64 5.83 -51.43 37.58
CA SER A 64 7.03 -52.12 38.06
C SER A 64 7.23 -51.97 39.57
N ILE A 65 6.93 -50.80 40.13
CA ILE A 65 7.03 -50.56 41.58
C ILE A 65 5.95 -51.33 42.36
N ILE A 66 4.72 -51.41 41.84
CA ILE A 66 3.65 -52.24 42.42
C ILE A 66 4.09 -53.70 42.43
N SER A 67 4.57 -54.24 41.29
CA SER A 67 5.11 -55.59 41.20
C SER A 67 6.21 -55.85 42.23
N GLN A 68 7.23 -54.98 42.32
CA GLN A 68 8.30 -55.10 43.32
C GLN A 68 7.80 -55.05 44.77
N THR A 69 6.72 -54.32 45.02
CA THR A 69 6.11 -54.22 46.35
C THR A 69 5.40 -55.53 46.71
N LEU A 70 4.62 -56.10 45.78
CA LEU A 70 3.99 -57.40 45.96
C LEU A 70 5.04 -58.50 46.18
N ASP A 71 6.09 -58.52 45.37
CA ASP A 71 7.20 -59.47 45.52
C ASP A 71 7.90 -59.31 46.88
N ARG A 72 8.11 -58.08 47.35
CA ARG A 72 8.67 -57.82 48.68
C ARG A 72 7.78 -58.35 49.81
N ILE A 73 6.46 -58.26 49.67
CA ILE A 73 5.50 -58.81 50.64
C ILE A 73 5.54 -60.35 50.62
N GLU A 74 5.68 -60.96 49.44
CA GLU A 74 5.89 -62.41 49.32
C GLU A 74 7.20 -62.88 49.98
N ASP A 75 8.29 -62.15 49.81
CA ASP A 75 9.58 -62.44 50.42
C ASP A 75 9.54 -62.26 51.95
N MET A 76 8.88 -61.19 52.41
CA MET A 76 8.65 -60.93 53.83
C MET A 76 7.88 -62.08 54.47
N THR A 77 6.75 -62.50 53.88
CA THR A 77 5.97 -63.61 54.42
C THR A 77 6.78 -64.90 54.42
N GLY A 78 7.62 -65.13 53.43
CA GLY A 78 8.53 -66.30 53.40
C GLY A 78 9.52 -66.30 54.56
N SER A 79 10.08 -65.13 54.88
CA SER A 79 10.98 -64.95 56.03
C SER A 79 10.26 -65.19 57.36
N LEU A 80 9.01 -64.73 57.48
CA LEU A 80 8.16 -64.95 58.65
C LEU A 80 7.85 -66.45 58.84
N LEU A 81 7.52 -67.17 57.76
CA LEU A 81 7.29 -68.62 57.83
C LEU A 81 8.52 -69.41 58.29
N ALA A 82 9.72 -68.95 57.94
CA ALA A 82 10.98 -69.58 58.32
C ALA A 82 11.46 -69.19 59.74
N ASP A 83 10.79 -68.26 60.41
CA ASP A 83 11.20 -67.76 61.71
C ASP A 83 11.08 -68.85 62.81
N SER A 84 12.17 -69.09 63.52
CA SER A 84 12.26 -70.15 64.54
C SER A 84 11.43 -69.86 65.81
N VAL A 85 11.13 -68.59 66.10
CA VAL A 85 10.25 -68.18 67.22
C VAL A 85 8.81 -68.47 66.83
N ILE A 86 8.40 -68.15 65.60
CA ILE A 86 7.05 -68.45 65.09
C ILE A 86 6.80 -69.95 65.03
N GLN A 87 7.70 -70.71 64.39
CA GLN A 87 7.57 -72.17 64.26
C GLN A 87 7.42 -72.87 65.62
N ARG A 88 8.28 -72.54 66.59
CA ARG A 88 8.27 -73.15 67.92
C ARG A 88 7.05 -72.76 68.75
N ASN A 89 6.65 -71.49 68.73
CA ASN A 89 5.51 -71.04 69.52
C ASN A 89 4.18 -71.49 68.91
N LEU A 90 4.08 -71.66 67.59
CA LEU A 90 2.89 -72.25 66.96
C LEU A 90 2.73 -73.74 67.32
N VAL A 91 3.82 -74.52 67.31
CA VAL A 91 3.81 -75.91 67.81
C VAL A 91 3.35 -75.93 69.27
N THR A 92 3.92 -75.08 70.12
CA THR A 92 3.56 -75.01 71.55
C THR A 92 2.09 -74.58 71.74
N ALA A 93 1.60 -73.64 70.93
CA ALA A 93 0.22 -73.14 71.01
C ALA A 93 -0.82 -74.19 70.57
N ASN A 94 -0.47 -75.05 69.62
CA ASN A 94 -1.36 -76.11 69.13
C ASN A 94 -1.31 -77.38 69.99
N ASP A 95 -0.12 -77.81 70.42
CA ASP A 95 0.12 -79.13 71.00
C ASP A 95 0.22 -79.17 72.53
N SER A 96 0.62 -78.07 73.21
CA SER A 96 0.75 -78.08 74.67
C SER A 96 -0.63 -78.19 75.33
N GLU A 97 -0.76 -79.03 76.37
CA GLU A 97 -1.96 -79.10 77.21
C GLU A 97 -1.93 -78.09 78.38
N ASN A 98 -0.78 -77.43 78.61
CA ASN A 98 -0.60 -76.50 79.72
C ASN A 98 -1.08 -75.07 79.35
N PRO A 99 -2.14 -74.54 79.99
CA PRO A 99 -2.68 -73.22 79.67
C PRO A 99 -1.67 -72.08 79.84
N ARG A 100 -0.69 -72.23 80.76
CA ARG A 100 0.34 -71.21 80.98
C ARG A 100 1.32 -71.14 79.82
N GLU A 101 1.76 -72.30 79.31
CA GLU A 101 2.66 -72.36 78.15
C GLU A 101 1.98 -71.83 76.90
N GLN A 102 0.69 -72.16 76.69
CA GLN A 102 -0.11 -71.61 75.59
C GLN A 102 -0.22 -70.08 75.69
N THR A 103 -0.45 -69.54 76.88
CA THR A 103 -0.54 -68.08 77.09
C THR A 103 0.78 -67.40 76.75
N ILE A 104 1.91 -67.97 77.19
CA ILE A 104 3.26 -67.45 76.89
C ILE A 104 3.54 -67.53 75.38
N ALA A 105 3.19 -68.65 74.73
CA ALA A 105 3.36 -68.82 73.30
C ALA A 105 2.51 -67.82 72.49
N HIS A 106 1.26 -67.60 72.90
CA HIS A 106 0.37 -66.62 72.27
C HIS A 106 0.88 -65.18 72.42
N GLN A 107 1.39 -64.81 73.61
CA GLN A 107 2.02 -63.50 73.83
C GLN A 107 3.28 -63.32 72.97
N ALA A 108 4.12 -64.35 72.87
CA ALA A 108 5.31 -64.32 72.04
C ALA A 108 4.97 -64.18 70.54
N LEU A 109 4.00 -64.96 70.05
CA LEU A 109 3.52 -64.84 68.66
C LEU A 109 2.91 -63.47 68.36
N SER A 110 2.12 -62.93 69.29
CA SER A 110 1.53 -61.59 69.13
C SER A 110 2.60 -60.51 69.05
N GLN A 111 3.64 -60.58 69.89
CA GLN A 111 4.77 -59.65 69.82
C GLN A 111 5.54 -59.80 68.51
N THR A 112 5.84 -61.03 68.08
CA THR A 112 6.57 -61.27 66.83
C THR A 112 5.79 -60.76 65.62
N VAL A 113 4.48 -61.03 65.52
CA VAL A 113 3.63 -60.54 64.43
C VAL A 113 3.57 -59.01 64.43
N LEU A 114 3.52 -58.37 65.61
CA LEU A 114 3.57 -56.91 65.73
C LEU A 114 4.93 -56.35 65.29
N ASP A 115 6.05 -56.95 65.68
CA ASP A 115 7.39 -56.51 65.30
C ASP A 115 7.59 -56.60 63.77
N PHE A 116 7.12 -57.70 63.16
CA PHE A 116 7.13 -57.86 61.70
C PHE A 116 6.23 -56.81 61.03
N TYR A 117 5.03 -56.56 61.57
CA TYR A 117 4.17 -55.51 61.05
C TYR A 117 4.86 -54.14 61.09
N GLU A 118 5.43 -53.72 62.22
CA GLU A 118 6.11 -52.42 62.34
C GLU A 118 7.32 -52.29 61.40
N GLN A 119 8.06 -53.38 61.17
CA GLN A 119 9.16 -53.40 60.22
C GLN A 119 8.71 -53.18 58.76
N TYR A 120 7.57 -53.76 58.38
CA TYR A 120 7.12 -53.81 56.98
C TYR A 120 5.90 -52.94 56.66
N LYS A 121 5.34 -52.22 57.64
CA LYS A 121 4.24 -51.27 57.46
C LYS A 121 4.52 -50.23 56.37
N SER A 122 5.77 -49.80 56.24
CA SER A 122 6.23 -48.88 55.16
C SER A 122 6.14 -49.46 53.74
N SER A 123 5.88 -50.76 53.60
CA SER A 123 5.62 -51.45 52.32
C SER A 123 4.11 -51.64 52.09
N TYR A 124 3.28 -50.73 52.60
CA TYR A 124 1.82 -50.71 52.42
C TYR A 124 1.08 -51.90 53.05
N VAL A 125 1.69 -52.54 54.03
CA VAL A 125 1.02 -53.59 54.82
C VAL A 125 0.07 -52.90 55.79
N ASP A 126 -1.23 -53.15 55.64
CA ASP A 126 -2.27 -52.56 56.49
C ASP A 126 -2.34 -53.26 57.85
N TYR A 127 -2.39 -54.60 57.82
CA TYR A 127 -2.31 -55.46 58.99
C TYR A 127 -1.94 -56.91 58.60
N ILE A 128 -1.49 -57.68 59.60
CA ILE A 128 -1.14 -59.09 59.50
C ILE A 128 -2.02 -59.87 60.48
N THR A 129 -2.62 -60.95 60.00
CA THR A 129 -3.44 -61.87 60.78
C THR A 129 -2.78 -63.25 60.75
N LEU A 130 -2.60 -63.86 61.91
CA LEU A 130 -2.08 -65.22 62.07
C LEU A 130 -3.15 -66.06 62.75
N SER A 131 -3.81 -66.91 61.96
CA SER A 131 -4.86 -67.83 62.43
C SER A 131 -4.25 -69.20 62.73
N HIS A 132 -4.55 -69.77 63.88
CA HIS A 132 -4.15 -71.14 64.23
C HIS A 132 -5.31 -71.88 64.90
N SER A 133 -5.17 -73.19 65.12
CA SER A 133 -6.27 -74.11 65.50
C SER A 133 -7.14 -73.71 66.71
N ARG A 134 -6.68 -72.77 67.55
CA ARG A 134 -7.36 -72.36 68.78
C ARG A 134 -7.64 -70.87 68.91
N ASN A 135 -6.90 -70.00 68.22
CA ASN A 135 -7.02 -68.54 68.32
C ASN A 135 -6.49 -67.86 67.05
N THR A 136 -6.89 -66.61 66.86
CA THR A 136 -6.36 -65.72 65.82
C THR A 136 -5.60 -64.57 66.46
N ILE A 137 -4.43 -64.26 65.91
CA ILE A 137 -3.54 -63.19 66.35
C ILE A 137 -3.59 -62.08 65.29
N TYR A 138 -3.71 -60.84 65.74
CA TYR A 138 -3.77 -59.67 64.87
C TYR A 138 -2.58 -58.74 65.18
N SER A 139 -1.95 -58.19 64.15
CA SER A 139 -0.88 -57.20 64.31
C SER A 139 -1.39 -55.83 64.79
N ASN A 140 -2.69 -55.57 64.68
CA ASN A 140 -3.31 -54.33 65.10
C ASN A 140 -4.40 -54.57 66.16
N TYR A 141 -4.42 -53.73 67.19
CA TYR A 141 -5.38 -53.82 68.30
C TYR A 141 -6.72 -53.13 67.99
N LEU A 142 -6.80 -52.30 66.95
CA LEU A 142 -8.02 -51.63 66.52
C LEU A 142 -8.96 -52.64 65.83
N SER A 143 -10.21 -52.72 66.30
CA SER A 143 -11.24 -53.65 65.76
C SER A 143 -11.57 -53.42 64.28
N ASP A 144 -11.39 -52.19 63.80
CA ASP A 144 -11.78 -51.76 62.46
C ASP A 144 -10.78 -52.20 61.37
N LYS A 145 -9.61 -52.73 61.76
CA LYS A 145 -8.57 -53.27 60.86
C LYS A 145 -8.39 -54.77 61.06
N ARG A 146 -9.47 -55.51 60.85
CA ARG A 146 -9.49 -56.98 60.89
C ARG A 146 -10.02 -57.55 59.59
N THR A 147 -9.53 -58.73 59.24
CA THR A 147 -10.09 -59.51 58.13
C THR A 147 -11.57 -59.79 58.43
N PRO A 148 -12.52 -59.43 57.55
CA PRO A 148 -13.91 -59.82 57.71
C PRO A 148 -14.05 -61.35 57.71
N GLU A 149 -14.93 -61.91 58.55
CA GLU A 149 -15.08 -63.38 58.71
C GLU A 149 -15.33 -64.11 57.38
N GLU A 150 -16.15 -63.53 56.48
CA GLU A 150 -16.45 -64.09 55.16
C GLU A 150 -15.20 -64.18 54.26
N ILE A 151 -14.29 -63.22 54.37
CA ILE A 151 -13.03 -63.19 53.62
C ILE A 151 -12.02 -64.14 54.27
N GLU A 152 -11.97 -64.18 55.61
CA GLU A 152 -11.05 -65.04 56.36
C GLU A 152 -11.27 -66.52 56.04
N GLU A 153 -12.52 -67.02 56.04
CA GLU A 153 -12.82 -68.42 55.70
C GLU A 153 -12.30 -68.80 54.30
N ARG A 154 -12.49 -67.90 53.33
CA ARG A 154 -11.99 -68.11 51.97
C ARG A 154 -10.46 -68.10 51.91
N LEU A 155 -9.81 -67.19 52.63
CA LEU A 155 -8.35 -67.12 52.68
C LEU A 155 -7.76 -68.38 53.33
N LEU A 156 -8.39 -68.92 54.39
CA LEU A 156 -7.97 -70.18 54.99
C LEU A 156 -8.04 -71.34 53.98
N ALA A 157 -9.14 -71.46 53.22
CA ALA A 157 -9.27 -72.48 52.18
C ALA A 157 -8.21 -72.31 51.07
N MET A 158 -7.97 -71.08 50.61
CA MET A 158 -6.95 -70.78 49.61
C MET A 158 -5.52 -71.09 50.11
N ALA A 159 -5.24 -70.85 51.39
CA ALA A 159 -3.96 -71.17 51.99
C ALA A 159 -3.70 -72.68 52.05
N ASP A 160 -4.74 -73.45 52.40
CA ASP A 160 -4.67 -74.91 52.44
C ASP A 160 -4.42 -75.50 51.05
N GLU A 161 -5.10 -74.99 50.00
CA GLU A 161 -4.84 -75.37 48.60
C GLU A 161 -3.43 -74.97 48.13
N GLY A 162 -2.92 -73.83 48.63
CA GLY A 162 -1.59 -73.31 48.32
C GLY A 162 -0.44 -74.12 48.91
N GLU A 163 -0.71 -74.99 49.90
CA GLU A 163 0.28 -75.88 50.52
C GLU A 163 1.57 -75.18 51.02
N GLY A 164 1.45 -73.91 51.43
CA GLY A 164 2.55 -73.06 51.91
C GLY A 164 3.11 -72.07 50.87
N ARG A 165 2.64 -72.12 49.63
CA ARG A 165 2.95 -71.10 48.60
C ARG A 165 2.17 -69.81 48.84
N PRO A 166 2.68 -68.64 48.38
CA PRO A 166 1.89 -67.41 48.32
C PRO A 166 0.65 -67.61 47.45
N VAL A 167 -0.51 -67.25 47.98
CA VAL A 167 -1.73 -67.13 47.19
C VAL A 167 -2.32 -65.75 47.40
N TRP A 168 -2.48 -65.01 46.30
CA TRP A 168 -3.10 -63.69 46.31
C TRP A 168 -4.61 -63.79 46.09
N LEU A 169 -5.37 -62.99 46.84
CA LEU A 169 -6.79 -62.77 46.65
C LEU A 169 -7.04 -61.30 46.33
N PHE A 170 -7.47 -61.06 45.09
CA PHE A 170 -7.69 -59.72 44.55
C PHE A 170 -9.16 -59.27 44.51
N GLN A 171 -10.11 -60.18 44.74
CA GLN A 171 -11.54 -59.92 44.52
C GLN A 171 -12.16 -58.86 45.45
N TYR A 172 -11.55 -58.60 46.61
CA TYR A 172 -12.01 -57.61 47.61
C TYR A 172 -11.17 -56.34 47.64
N ALA A 173 -10.37 -56.11 46.59
CA ALA A 173 -9.43 -55.02 46.48
C ALA A 173 -10.05 -53.63 46.72
N GLN A 174 -11.22 -53.33 46.14
CA GLN A 174 -11.88 -52.03 46.27
C GLN A 174 -12.29 -51.66 47.70
N THR A 175 -12.69 -52.63 48.53
CA THR A 175 -13.22 -52.38 49.88
C THR A 175 -12.21 -52.67 50.98
N ASN A 176 -11.28 -53.59 50.72
CA ASN A 176 -10.51 -54.27 51.77
C ASN A 176 -9.04 -54.49 51.39
N GLY A 177 -8.59 -54.03 50.22
CA GLY A 177 -7.20 -54.18 49.77
C GLY A 177 -6.86 -55.56 49.19
N PHE A 178 -5.59 -55.76 48.85
CA PHE A 178 -5.11 -57.09 48.43
C PHE A 178 -4.81 -57.95 49.64
N TYR A 179 -5.15 -59.23 49.55
CA TYR A 179 -4.78 -60.21 50.56
C TYR A 179 -3.76 -61.18 50.02
N LEU A 180 -2.68 -61.37 50.77
CA LEU A 180 -1.78 -62.50 50.58
C LEU A 180 -2.02 -63.50 51.71
N THR A 181 -2.23 -64.76 51.37
CA THR A 181 -2.33 -65.83 52.36
C THR A 181 -1.35 -66.95 52.11
N ARG A 182 -0.85 -67.56 53.20
CA ARG A 182 0.07 -68.68 53.20
C ARG A 182 -0.19 -69.61 54.38
N GLN A 183 -0.18 -70.91 54.13
CA GLN A 183 -0.19 -71.91 55.20
C GLN A 183 1.20 -72.01 55.84
N ILE A 184 1.24 -71.93 57.17
CA ILE A 184 2.46 -72.15 57.95
C ILE A 184 2.58 -73.66 58.19
N ARG A 185 3.56 -74.30 57.57
CA ARG A 185 3.82 -75.73 57.73
C ARG A 185 4.98 -75.96 58.70
N ASN A 186 4.87 -77.01 59.49
CA ASN A 186 5.90 -77.37 60.46
C ASN A 186 7.17 -77.82 59.74
N ALA A 187 8.19 -76.95 59.71
CA ALA A 187 9.45 -77.22 59.04
C ALA A 187 10.29 -78.31 59.73
N GLN A 188 9.99 -78.62 61.00
CA GLN A 188 10.68 -79.63 61.80
C GLN A 188 9.98 -81.00 61.76
N SER A 189 8.76 -81.07 61.23
CA SER A 189 7.99 -82.30 61.08
C SER A 189 8.23 -82.93 59.71
N PRO A 190 8.51 -84.24 59.62
CA PRO A 190 8.68 -84.93 58.34
C PRO A 190 7.39 -84.96 57.49
N TYR A 191 6.24 -84.66 58.09
CA TYR A 191 4.94 -84.62 57.42
C TYR A 191 4.46 -83.20 57.07
N PHE A 192 5.25 -82.17 57.39
CA PHE A 192 4.91 -80.75 57.12
C PHE A 192 3.47 -80.39 57.50
N SER A 193 3.05 -80.82 58.69
CA SER A 193 1.71 -80.57 59.22
C SER A 193 1.43 -79.07 59.31
N SER A 194 0.18 -78.67 59.04
CA SER A 194 -0.24 -77.27 59.18
C SER A 194 -0.16 -76.83 60.64
N LEU A 195 0.48 -75.68 60.88
CA LEU A 195 0.60 -75.02 62.16
C LEU A 195 -0.36 -73.83 62.29
N GLY A 196 -0.81 -73.27 61.16
CA GLY A 196 -1.68 -72.13 61.09
C GLY A 196 -1.63 -71.49 59.71
N THR A 197 -2.29 -70.37 59.54
CA THR A 197 -2.38 -69.62 58.29
C THR A 197 -2.04 -68.16 58.55
N LEU A 198 -1.12 -67.64 57.74
CA LEU A 198 -0.77 -66.23 57.68
C LEU A 198 -1.66 -65.54 56.65
N ILE A 199 -2.20 -64.39 57.00
CA ILE A 199 -2.94 -63.49 56.13
C ILE A 199 -2.30 -62.11 56.25
N VAL A 200 -1.98 -61.47 55.13
CA VAL A 200 -1.45 -60.11 55.07
C VAL A 200 -2.39 -59.28 54.21
N SER A 201 -2.86 -58.18 54.77
CA SER A 201 -3.65 -57.17 54.05
C SER A 201 -2.74 -56.05 53.54
N VAL A 202 -2.96 -55.62 52.31
CA VAL A 202 -2.21 -54.56 51.64
C VAL A 202 -3.14 -53.40 51.33
N ASP A 203 -2.77 -52.20 51.78
CA ASP A 203 -3.50 -50.95 51.52
C ASP A 203 -3.23 -50.49 50.08
N LEU A 204 -4.20 -50.77 49.21
CA LEU A 204 -4.15 -50.37 47.80
C LEU A 204 -4.29 -48.87 47.60
N ASP A 205 -5.11 -48.22 48.41
CA ASP A 205 -5.35 -46.79 48.30
C ASP A 205 -4.09 -46.02 48.65
N GLU A 206 -3.36 -46.41 49.70
CA GLU A 206 -2.07 -45.82 50.03
C GLU A 206 -1.00 -46.18 48.98
N MET A 207 -0.97 -47.42 48.50
CA MET A 207 0.01 -47.85 47.49
C MET A 207 -0.16 -47.10 46.17
N ILE A 208 -1.39 -46.91 45.71
CA ILE A 208 -1.69 -46.25 44.43
C ILE A 208 -1.64 -44.73 44.61
N SER A 209 -2.19 -44.19 45.70
CA SER A 209 -2.18 -42.75 45.95
C SER A 209 -0.76 -42.23 46.19
N SER A 210 0.08 -42.90 46.99
CA SER A 210 1.48 -42.47 47.22
C SER A 210 2.37 -42.52 45.98
N ARG A 211 2.07 -43.41 45.03
CA ARG A 211 2.86 -43.57 43.78
C ARG A 211 2.40 -42.65 42.67
N ASN A 212 1.12 -42.30 42.66
CA ASN A 212 0.54 -41.42 41.66
C ASN A 212 0.39 -39.97 42.15
N GLN A 213 0.56 -39.68 43.45
CA GLN A 213 0.58 -38.32 44.04
C GLN A 213 1.91 -37.59 43.87
N GLN A 214 2.97 -38.20 43.33
CA GLN A 214 4.09 -37.43 42.79
C GLN A 214 3.57 -36.65 41.57
N GLU A 215 2.95 -35.49 41.85
CA GLU A 215 2.36 -34.50 40.93
C GLU A 215 2.50 -34.92 39.47
N GLY A 216 1.57 -35.78 39.03
CA GLY A 216 1.51 -36.17 37.64
C GLY A 216 1.47 -34.90 36.78
N ALA A 217 2.20 -34.91 35.66
CA ALA A 217 2.22 -33.80 34.71
C ALA A 217 0.81 -33.37 34.21
N PHE A 218 -0.22 -34.19 34.49
CA PHE A 218 -1.61 -33.98 34.12
C PHE A 218 -2.54 -34.12 35.33
N PRO A 219 -3.24 -33.05 35.75
CA PRO A 219 -4.32 -33.15 36.72
C PRO A 219 -5.43 -34.06 36.18
N ASP A 220 -6.15 -34.74 37.08
CA ASP A 220 -7.23 -35.71 36.77
C ASP A 220 -6.77 -37.04 36.13
N THR A 221 -5.51 -37.45 36.35
CA THR A 221 -5.10 -38.82 35.99
C THR A 221 -5.73 -39.81 36.95
N ARG A 222 -6.46 -40.79 36.41
CA ARG A 222 -7.17 -41.82 37.18
C ARG A 222 -6.71 -43.20 36.76
N TYR A 223 -6.91 -44.17 37.64
CA TYR A 223 -6.38 -45.51 37.46
C TYR A 223 -7.44 -46.56 37.78
N PHE A 224 -7.33 -47.72 37.14
CA PHE A 224 -8.01 -48.92 37.58
C PHE A 224 -7.10 -50.13 37.37
N ILE A 225 -7.31 -51.18 38.16
CA ILE A 225 -6.66 -52.47 38.01
C ILE A 225 -7.74 -53.49 37.67
N ALA A 226 -7.48 -54.32 36.66
CA ALA A 226 -8.35 -55.41 36.27
C ALA A 226 -7.63 -56.76 36.33
N SER A 227 -8.38 -57.81 36.65
CA SER A 227 -7.93 -59.20 36.67
C SER A 227 -9.05 -60.08 36.14
N ASP A 228 -8.74 -61.06 35.29
CA ASP A 228 -9.69 -62.04 34.73
C ASP A 228 -11.00 -61.45 34.18
N GLY A 229 -10.92 -60.28 33.54
CA GLY A 229 -12.09 -59.62 32.94
C GLY A 229 -13.00 -58.89 33.93
N GLN A 230 -12.54 -58.59 35.14
CA GLN A 230 -13.23 -57.77 36.13
C GLN A 230 -12.32 -56.67 36.68
N ILE A 231 -12.90 -55.49 36.94
CA ILE A 231 -12.20 -54.43 37.67
C ILE A 231 -12.14 -54.83 39.14
N ILE A 232 -10.93 -54.85 39.70
CA ILE A 232 -10.70 -55.15 41.12
C ILE A 232 -10.46 -53.87 41.93
N TYR A 233 -9.91 -52.83 41.29
CA TYR A 233 -9.65 -51.54 41.93
C TYR A 233 -9.91 -50.40 40.94
N HIS A 234 -10.51 -49.30 41.39
CA HIS A 234 -10.67 -48.09 40.60
C HIS A 234 -10.63 -46.83 41.48
N THR A 235 -10.04 -45.76 40.95
CA THR A 235 -10.02 -44.44 41.61
C THR A 235 -11.38 -43.72 41.52
N ASP A 236 -12.20 -44.05 40.53
CA ASP A 236 -13.55 -43.48 40.37
C ASP A 236 -14.47 -44.39 39.55
N ASP A 237 -15.78 -44.10 39.56
CA ASP A 237 -16.80 -44.94 38.93
C ASP A 237 -16.78 -44.88 37.38
N THR A 238 -16.03 -43.97 36.77
CA THR A 238 -15.92 -43.89 35.30
C THR A 238 -15.11 -45.04 34.70
N ALA A 239 -14.37 -45.77 35.54
CA ALA A 239 -13.62 -46.96 35.16
C ALA A 239 -14.51 -48.04 34.53
N ASP A 240 -15.74 -48.25 35.03
CA ASP A 240 -16.65 -49.29 34.50
C ASP A 240 -17.00 -49.08 33.03
N GLY A 241 -17.33 -47.84 32.67
CA GLY A 241 -17.68 -47.48 31.29
C GLY A 241 -16.49 -47.53 30.33
N ILE A 242 -15.28 -47.29 30.84
CA ILE A 242 -14.03 -47.44 30.07
C ILE A 242 -13.70 -48.91 29.88
N PHE A 243 -13.75 -49.71 30.94
CA PHE A 243 -13.44 -51.13 30.93
C PHE A 243 -14.35 -51.93 30.00
N GLN A 244 -15.65 -51.63 29.95
CA GLN A 244 -16.58 -52.27 29.02
C GLN A 244 -16.29 -52.01 27.54
N LYS A 245 -15.65 -50.87 27.25
CA LYS A 245 -15.31 -50.44 25.87
C LYS A 245 -13.88 -50.72 25.49
N LEU A 246 -13.03 -51.04 26.47
CA LEU A 246 -11.68 -51.51 26.25
C LEU A 246 -11.81 -52.89 25.60
N ASP A 247 -11.49 -52.99 24.31
CA ASP A 247 -11.32 -54.30 23.71
C ASP A 247 -10.15 -54.99 24.43
N ASN A 248 -10.15 -56.31 24.58
CA ASN A 248 -9.07 -57.06 25.26
C ASN A 248 -7.69 -56.97 24.56
N ALA A 249 -7.47 -55.94 23.74
CA ALA A 249 -6.23 -55.54 23.11
C ALA A 249 -5.17 -55.18 24.17
N SER A 250 -4.58 -56.24 24.69
CA SER A 250 -3.37 -56.22 25.49
C SER A 250 -2.21 -55.81 24.58
N GLY A 251 -1.83 -54.54 24.62
CA GLY A 251 -0.68 -54.03 23.88
C GLY A 251 -0.30 -52.62 24.30
N ASP A 252 0.99 -52.29 24.19
CA ASP A 252 1.62 -50.99 24.55
C ASP A 252 1.13 -49.78 23.71
N SER A 253 -0.13 -49.76 23.28
CA SER A 253 -0.77 -48.70 22.52
C SER A 253 -1.79 -47.94 23.35
N TYR A 254 -1.85 -46.63 23.14
CA TYR A 254 -2.92 -45.81 23.71
C TYR A 254 -4.19 -45.92 22.86
N GLU A 255 -5.34 -45.78 23.51
CA GLU A 255 -6.65 -45.69 22.85
C GLU A 255 -7.39 -44.44 23.31
N ILE A 256 -8.21 -43.88 22.42
CA ILE A 256 -9.12 -42.78 22.76
C ILE A 256 -10.54 -43.34 22.75
N LEU A 257 -11.11 -43.53 23.94
CA LEU A 257 -12.45 -44.06 24.13
C LEU A 257 -13.45 -42.95 24.42
N THR A 258 -14.71 -43.15 24.05
CA THR A 258 -15.79 -42.20 24.38
C THR A 258 -16.75 -42.86 25.35
N VAL A 259 -16.86 -42.32 26.56
CA VAL A 259 -17.72 -42.81 27.66
C VAL A 259 -18.60 -41.67 28.12
N ASP A 260 -19.91 -41.89 28.19
CA ASP A 260 -20.91 -40.89 28.61
C ASP A 260 -20.82 -39.54 27.89
N GLY A 261 -20.44 -39.56 26.62
CA GLY A 261 -20.26 -38.36 25.78
C GLY A 261 -18.91 -37.66 25.93
N HIS A 262 -18.06 -38.11 26.84
CA HIS A 262 -16.73 -37.59 27.11
C HIS A 262 -15.63 -38.47 26.52
N LYS A 263 -14.57 -37.87 25.98
CA LYS A 263 -13.43 -38.63 25.46
C LYS A 263 -12.39 -38.84 26.55
N TYR A 264 -11.83 -40.04 26.61
CA TYR A 264 -10.78 -40.42 27.54
C TYR A 264 -9.59 -40.98 26.77
N PHE A 265 -8.39 -40.55 27.15
CA PHE A 265 -7.15 -41.15 26.71
C PHE A 265 -6.82 -42.27 27.68
N VAL A 266 -6.65 -43.49 27.16
CA VAL A 266 -6.48 -44.71 27.96
C VAL A 266 -5.19 -45.40 27.55
N TYR A 267 -4.43 -45.85 28.54
CA TYR A 267 -3.21 -46.62 28.36
C TYR A 267 -3.15 -47.75 29.39
N SER A 268 -2.89 -48.98 28.94
CA SER A 268 -2.91 -50.18 29.78
C SER A 268 -1.56 -50.89 29.71
N THR A 269 -1.10 -51.43 30.83
CA THR A 269 0.09 -52.26 30.91
C THR A 269 -0.14 -53.44 31.84
N LEU A 270 0.62 -54.52 31.68
CA LEU A 270 0.55 -55.67 32.59
C LEU A 270 1.48 -55.43 33.79
N ILE A 271 1.02 -55.76 34.99
CA ILE A 271 1.87 -55.84 36.18
C ILE A 271 2.74 -57.10 36.04
N PRO A 272 4.08 -56.96 35.96
CA PRO A 272 4.97 -58.10 35.83
C PRO A 272 4.74 -59.12 36.95
N GLY A 273 4.62 -60.41 36.59
CA GLY A 273 4.49 -61.50 37.55
C GLY A 273 3.09 -61.78 38.11
N HIS A 274 2.12 -60.86 38.00
CA HIS A 274 0.86 -60.94 38.78
C HIS A 274 -0.44 -61.08 37.96
N SER A 275 -0.40 -61.26 36.63
CA SER A 275 -1.61 -61.36 35.77
C SER A 275 -2.66 -60.23 35.96
N LEU A 276 -2.22 -59.08 36.48
CA LEU A 276 -3.04 -57.89 36.68
C LEU A 276 -2.80 -56.90 35.56
N THR A 277 -3.85 -56.33 35.01
CA THR A 277 -3.76 -55.21 34.06
C THR A 277 -3.92 -53.90 34.82
N TYR A 278 -2.92 -53.04 34.74
CA TYR A 278 -2.95 -51.70 35.30
C TYR A 278 -3.24 -50.69 34.19
N THR A 279 -4.32 -49.93 34.34
CA THR A 279 -4.79 -48.99 33.33
C THR A 279 -4.85 -47.59 33.90
N CYS A 280 -4.31 -46.64 33.14
CA CYS A 280 -4.44 -45.21 33.38
C CYS A 280 -5.36 -44.61 32.34
N TYR A 281 -6.25 -43.72 32.78
CA TYR A 281 -7.09 -42.94 31.91
C TYR A 281 -7.22 -41.50 32.40
N LEU A 282 -7.34 -40.59 31.43
CA LEU A 282 -7.47 -39.15 31.68
C LEU A 282 -8.46 -38.54 30.70
N SER A 283 -9.13 -37.45 31.10
CA SER A 283 -10.06 -36.76 30.22
C SER A 283 -9.32 -36.18 29.01
N TYR A 284 -9.66 -36.67 27.82
CA TYR A 284 -9.17 -36.14 26.55
C TYR A 284 -9.88 -34.83 26.17
N ASP A 285 -11.03 -34.53 26.80
CA ASP A 285 -11.78 -33.31 26.55
C ASP A 285 -11.03 -32.08 27.06
N SER A 286 -10.41 -32.14 28.25
CA SER A 286 -9.60 -31.03 28.78
C SER A 286 -8.35 -30.78 27.92
N ILE A 287 -7.74 -31.85 27.40
CA ILE A 287 -6.59 -31.80 26.51
C ILE A 287 -6.97 -31.22 25.14
N THR A 288 -8.04 -31.73 24.53
CA THR A 288 -8.50 -31.22 23.23
C THR A 288 -9.06 -29.81 23.32
N TYR A 289 -9.72 -29.45 24.42
CA TYR A 289 -10.16 -28.08 24.69
C TYR A 289 -8.97 -27.13 24.76
N SER A 290 -7.94 -27.47 25.54
CA SER A 290 -6.72 -26.66 25.66
C SER A 290 -5.99 -26.54 24.32
N ALA A 291 -5.87 -27.65 23.58
CA ALA A 291 -5.27 -27.65 22.24
C ALA A 291 -6.08 -26.83 21.22
N ASN A 292 -7.41 -26.94 21.24
CA ASN A 292 -8.30 -26.19 20.36
C ASN A 292 -8.31 -24.71 20.68
N ILE A 293 -8.29 -24.32 21.97
CA ILE A 293 -8.13 -22.92 22.37
C ILE A 293 -6.78 -22.39 21.90
N SER A 294 -5.69 -23.13 22.13
CA SER A 294 -4.37 -22.70 21.68
C SER A 294 -4.32 -22.53 20.16
N TRP A 295 -4.95 -23.43 19.41
CA TRP A 295 -5.07 -23.32 17.96
C TRP A 295 -5.94 -22.13 17.54
N PHE A 296 -7.09 -21.92 18.19
CA PHE A 296 -7.99 -20.80 17.93
C PHE A 296 -7.30 -19.46 18.22
N VAL A 297 -6.66 -19.31 19.38
CA VAL A 297 -5.88 -18.12 19.74
C VAL A 297 -4.75 -17.88 18.72
N SER A 298 -4.04 -18.94 18.30
CA SER A 298 -3.01 -18.83 17.25
C SER A 298 -3.58 -18.34 15.93
N MET A 299 -4.76 -18.83 15.52
CA MET A 299 -5.46 -18.39 14.30
C MET A 299 -5.94 -16.94 14.42
N VAL A 300 -6.45 -16.53 15.58
CA VAL A 300 -6.86 -15.14 15.85
C VAL A 300 -5.66 -14.20 15.77
N VAL A 301 -4.54 -14.55 16.42
CA VAL A 301 -3.29 -13.77 16.34
C VAL A 301 -2.77 -13.71 14.91
N LEU A 302 -2.79 -14.82 14.17
CA LEU A 302 -2.40 -14.87 12.75
C LEU A 302 -3.31 -13.99 11.88
N PHE A 303 -4.62 -13.98 12.15
CA PHE A 303 -5.57 -13.14 11.44
C PHE A 303 -5.30 -11.64 11.69
N PHE A 304 -5.15 -11.22 12.95
CA PHE A 304 -4.89 -9.82 13.27
C PHE A 304 -3.52 -9.34 12.79
N THR A 305 -2.48 -10.17 12.88
CA THR A 305 -1.16 -9.84 12.32
C THR A 305 -1.20 -9.69 10.80
N CYS A 306 -1.91 -10.58 10.10
CA CYS A 306 -2.17 -10.46 8.66
C CYS A 306 -2.96 -9.19 8.32
N LEU A 307 -4.03 -8.89 9.08
CA LEU A 307 -4.85 -7.70 8.89
C LEU A 307 -4.02 -6.42 9.05
N ILE A 308 -3.23 -6.32 10.12
CA ILE A 308 -2.32 -5.19 10.36
C ILE A 308 -1.31 -5.06 9.21
N ALA A 309 -0.72 -6.17 8.76
CA ALA A 309 0.22 -6.18 7.64
C ALA A 309 -0.43 -5.68 6.34
N VAL A 310 -1.66 -6.11 6.03
CA VAL A 310 -2.42 -5.65 4.85
C VAL A 310 -2.74 -4.17 4.94
N VAL A 311 -3.23 -3.69 6.09
CA VAL A 311 -3.58 -2.28 6.30
C VAL A 311 -2.33 -1.39 6.21
N PHE A 312 -1.25 -1.76 6.88
CA PHE A 312 0.01 -1.04 6.84
C PHE A 312 0.62 -1.03 5.42
N SER A 313 0.57 -2.17 4.73
CA SER A 313 0.99 -2.26 3.33
C SER A 313 0.15 -1.36 2.43
N HIS A 314 -1.17 -1.31 2.63
CA HIS A 314 -2.05 -0.43 1.85
C HIS A 314 -1.68 1.05 2.02
N TYR A 315 -1.45 1.51 3.25
CA TYR A 315 -1.05 2.90 3.53
C TYR A 315 0.30 3.26 2.90
N THR A 316 1.32 2.40 3.07
CA THR A 316 2.66 2.64 2.53
C THR A 316 2.67 2.64 0.99
N ILE A 317 2.01 1.66 0.37
CA ILE A 317 1.91 1.58 -1.10
C ILE A 317 1.09 2.75 -1.66
N SER A 318 -0.01 3.12 -1.02
CA SER A 318 -0.82 4.27 -1.44
C SER A 318 -0.05 5.60 -1.33
N SER A 319 0.79 5.74 -0.30
CA SER A 319 1.65 6.92 -0.13
C SER A 319 2.64 7.04 -1.29
N ILE A 320 3.34 5.95 -1.63
CA ILE A 320 4.28 5.90 -2.76
C ILE A 320 3.57 6.24 -4.07
N ASP A 321 2.45 5.57 -4.37
CA ASP A 321 1.67 5.76 -5.60
C ASP A 321 1.19 7.22 -5.76
N ARG A 322 0.75 7.84 -4.65
CA ARG A 322 0.35 9.26 -4.66
C ARG A 322 1.51 10.17 -5.06
N HIS A 323 2.68 9.99 -4.44
CA HIS A 323 3.84 10.84 -4.70
C HIS A 323 4.42 10.64 -6.11
N THR A 324 4.44 9.40 -6.61
CA THR A 324 4.87 9.13 -7.99
C THR A 324 3.89 9.69 -9.02
N ASN A 325 2.57 9.54 -8.80
CA ASN A 325 1.57 10.05 -9.75
C ASN A 325 1.50 11.58 -9.75
N LEU A 326 1.75 12.25 -8.61
CA LEU A 326 1.82 13.70 -8.57
C LEU A 326 2.99 14.21 -9.41
N LEU A 327 4.17 13.62 -9.26
CA LEU A 327 5.34 13.98 -10.09
C LEU A 327 5.09 13.68 -11.57
N LEU A 328 4.47 12.54 -11.90
CA LEU A 328 4.12 12.21 -13.28
C LEU A 328 3.15 13.23 -13.89
N LYS A 329 2.11 13.63 -13.15
CA LYS A 329 1.17 14.69 -13.59
C LYS A 329 1.89 16.03 -13.77
N LYS A 330 2.80 16.39 -12.85
CA LYS A 330 3.62 17.60 -12.95
C LYS A 330 4.50 17.60 -14.20
N MET A 331 5.15 16.48 -14.51
CA MET A 331 5.94 16.28 -15.73
C MET A 331 5.08 16.38 -17.01
N GLN A 332 3.90 15.74 -17.00
CA GLN A 332 2.97 15.78 -18.14
C GLN A 332 2.41 17.18 -18.39
N ALA A 333 2.03 17.91 -17.33
CA ALA A 333 1.54 19.28 -17.42
C ALA A 333 2.62 20.21 -18.01
N TYR A 334 3.86 20.12 -17.52
CA TYR A 334 4.97 20.92 -18.06
C TYR A 334 5.22 20.63 -19.55
N ASN A 335 5.14 19.37 -19.97
CA ASN A 335 5.35 18.99 -21.36
C ASN A 335 4.19 19.42 -22.29
N ALA A 336 2.95 19.45 -21.79
CA ALA A 336 1.77 19.78 -22.59
C ALA A 336 1.58 21.30 -22.75
N GLU A 337 1.79 22.07 -21.70
CA GLU A 337 1.44 23.49 -21.69
C GLU A 337 2.63 24.43 -21.93
N GLN A 338 3.89 24.01 -21.72
CA GLN A 338 5.13 24.76 -22.02
C GLN A 338 5.22 26.25 -21.56
N ILE A 339 4.24 26.78 -20.86
CA ILE A 339 4.04 28.23 -20.69
C ILE A 339 4.30 28.70 -19.26
N SER A 340 4.16 27.82 -18.25
CA SER A 340 4.35 28.21 -16.84
C SER A 340 5.37 27.31 -16.14
N LEU A 341 6.37 27.96 -15.51
CA LEU A 341 7.33 27.29 -14.65
C LEU A 341 6.58 26.49 -13.57
N PRO A 342 6.91 25.21 -13.39
CA PRO A 342 6.29 24.43 -12.34
C PRO A 342 6.68 25.03 -10.98
N GLN A 343 5.69 25.47 -10.20
CA GLN A 343 5.95 25.89 -8.83
C GLN A 343 6.33 24.68 -7.97
N THR A 344 7.31 24.86 -7.11
CA THR A 344 7.64 23.86 -6.09
C THR A 344 6.47 23.78 -5.12
N ASP A 345 5.75 22.67 -5.14
CA ASP A 345 4.70 22.40 -4.17
C ASP A 345 5.33 22.45 -2.76
N PRO A 346 4.80 23.27 -1.83
CA PRO A 346 5.35 23.45 -0.49
C PRO A 346 5.64 22.13 0.23
N VAL A 347 4.86 21.08 -0.07
CA VAL A 347 5.00 19.73 0.49
C VAL A 347 6.38 19.10 0.18
N TYR A 348 7.05 19.51 -0.90
CA TYR A 348 8.33 18.94 -1.33
C TYR A 348 9.53 19.88 -1.15
N ALA A 349 9.30 21.15 -0.76
CA ALA A 349 10.37 22.12 -0.56
C ALA A 349 11.33 21.70 0.56
N ASP A 350 10.78 21.31 1.72
CA ASP A 350 11.55 20.92 2.92
C ASP A 350 11.65 19.41 3.13
N ARG A 351 11.10 18.62 2.21
CA ARG A 351 11.08 17.17 2.29
C ARG A 351 12.47 16.59 1.97
N LYS A 352 13.04 15.85 2.92
CA LYS A 352 14.42 15.32 2.86
C LYS A 352 14.54 13.92 2.25
N ASP A 353 13.45 13.32 1.80
CA ASP A 353 13.47 11.99 1.19
C ASP A 353 13.68 12.06 -0.34
N GLU A 354 13.69 10.89 -0.98
CA GLU A 354 13.90 10.75 -2.42
C GLU A 354 12.83 11.46 -3.24
N PHE A 355 11.58 11.55 -2.75
CA PHE A 355 10.51 12.26 -3.44
C PHE A 355 10.69 13.78 -3.41
N GLY A 356 11.19 14.33 -2.30
CA GLY A 356 11.57 15.74 -2.20
C GLY A 356 12.77 16.08 -3.09
N LEU A 357 13.78 15.19 -3.17
CA LEU A 357 14.91 15.37 -4.07
C LEU A 357 14.49 15.34 -5.55
N LEU A 358 13.68 14.35 -5.95
CA LEU A 358 13.21 14.22 -7.34
C LEU A 358 12.38 15.42 -7.81
N ASN A 359 11.48 15.94 -6.96
CA ASN A 359 10.69 17.12 -7.30
C ASN A 359 11.57 18.36 -7.50
N ARG A 360 12.51 18.63 -6.58
CA ARG A 360 13.42 19.79 -6.69
C ARG A 360 14.32 19.71 -7.91
N GLN A 361 14.83 18.51 -8.24
CA GLN A 361 15.63 18.30 -9.44
C GLN A 361 14.81 18.49 -10.73
N PHE A 362 13.55 18.04 -10.74
CA PHE A 362 12.66 18.31 -11.86
C PHE A 362 12.38 19.81 -12.02
N ASP A 363 12.15 20.53 -10.93
CA ASP A 363 11.91 21.99 -10.95
C ASP A 363 13.11 22.74 -11.52
N HIS A 364 14.32 22.41 -11.06
CA HIS A 364 15.56 23.00 -11.58
C HIS A 364 15.78 22.67 -13.07
N MET A 365 15.42 21.46 -13.52
CA MET A 365 15.50 21.10 -14.93
C MET A 365 14.48 21.89 -15.77
N ALA A 366 13.24 22.05 -15.28
CA ALA A 366 12.21 22.83 -15.95
C ALA A 366 12.61 24.31 -16.08
N GLU A 367 13.16 24.90 -15.01
CA GLU A 367 13.69 26.27 -15.04
C GLU A 367 14.81 26.43 -16.07
N ARG A 368 15.75 25.46 -16.12
CA ARG A 368 16.83 25.49 -17.11
C ARG A 368 16.31 25.43 -18.53
N ILE A 369 15.32 24.57 -18.81
CA ILE A 369 14.69 24.46 -20.14
C ILE A 369 13.99 25.78 -20.51
N HIS A 370 13.23 26.38 -19.59
CA HIS A 370 12.56 27.65 -19.82
C HIS A 370 13.54 28.77 -20.18
N ASN A 371 14.64 28.89 -19.43
CA ASN A 371 15.68 29.89 -19.72
C ASN A 371 16.32 29.66 -21.09
N LEU A 372 16.56 28.40 -21.49
CA LEU A 372 17.07 28.08 -22.83
C LEU A 372 16.08 28.47 -23.94
N ILE A 373 14.76 28.34 -23.71
CA ILE A 373 13.73 28.78 -24.65
C ILE A 373 13.77 30.31 -24.82
N LEU A 374 13.83 31.05 -23.71
CA LEU A 374 13.92 32.52 -23.72
C LEU A 374 15.19 33.01 -24.42
N ASP A 375 16.34 32.42 -24.11
CA ASP A 375 17.60 32.77 -24.76
C ASP A 375 17.53 32.54 -26.28
N ASN A 376 16.94 31.43 -26.71
CA ASN A 376 16.76 31.13 -28.14
C ASN A 376 15.83 32.16 -28.81
N TYR A 377 14.70 32.48 -28.18
CA TYR A 377 13.75 33.46 -28.68
C TYR A 377 14.38 34.86 -28.82
N VAL A 378 15.10 35.32 -27.80
CA VAL A 378 15.81 36.61 -27.83
C VAL A 378 16.84 36.60 -28.96
N ASN A 379 17.62 35.53 -29.11
CA ASN A 379 18.59 35.42 -30.21
C ASN A 379 17.93 35.48 -31.60
N GLU A 380 16.76 34.88 -31.80
CA GLU A 380 16.01 35.00 -33.06
C GLU A 380 15.55 36.43 -33.33
N LEU A 381 15.08 37.17 -32.31
CA LEU A 381 14.74 38.59 -32.45
C LEU A 381 15.96 39.43 -32.87
N TRP A 382 17.12 39.22 -32.24
CA TRP A 382 18.36 39.91 -32.62
C TRP A 382 18.77 39.61 -34.07
N LYS A 383 18.62 38.36 -34.53
CA LYS A 383 18.87 38.02 -35.94
C LYS A 383 17.94 38.76 -36.88
N LYS A 384 16.64 38.84 -36.56
CA LYS A 384 15.65 39.55 -37.38
C LYS A 384 15.94 41.05 -37.46
N ASP A 385 16.26 41.68 -36.33
CA ASP A 385 16.65 43.10 -36.28
C ASP A 385 17.93 43.37 -37.10
N ALA A 386 18.93 42.50 -36.98
CA ALA A 386 20.15 42.60 -37.78
C ALA A 386 19.88 42.46 -39.29
N GLN A 387 18.98 41.55 -39.69
CA GLN A 387 18.56 41.41 -41.09
C GLN A 387 17.85 42.67 -41.62
N LEU A 388 16.93 43.25 -40.84
CA LEU A 388 16.24 44.48 -41.21
C LEU A 388 17.21 45.65 -41.38
N LYS A 389 18.12 45.85 -40.41
CA LYS A 389 19.16 46.89 -40.49
C LYS A 389 20.11 46.70 -41.67
N ALA A 390 20.43 45.46 -42.03
CA ALA A 390 21.24 45.17 -43.20
C ALA A 390 20.51 45.54 -44.50
N LEU A 391 19.20 45.25 -44.59
CA LEU A 391 18.36 45.60 -45.73
C LEU A 391 18.23 47.13 -45.88
N GLU A 392 18.02 47.86 -44.79
CA GLU A 392 17.97 49.34 -44.80
C GLU A 392 19.26 49.95 -45.37
N LYS A 393 20.43 49.38 -45.04
CA LYS A 393 21.73 49.89 -45.52
C LYS A 393 21.98 49.67 -47.02
N GLN A 394 21.24 48.79 -47.69
CA GLN A 394 21.41 48.57 -49.13
C GLN A 394 20.93 49.75 -49.97
N ILE A 395 20.03 50.59 -49.47
CA ILE A 395 19.66 51.86 -50.10
C ILE A 395 20.57 52.95 -49.51
N GLN A 396 21.50 53.52 -50.29
CA GLN A 396 22.36 54.62 -49.82
C GLN A 396 21.68 55.97 -50.08
N PRO A 397 21.04 56.61 -49.08
CA PRO A 397 20.26 57.84 -49.28
C PRO A 397 21.14 58.98 -49.80
N HIS A 398 22.34 59.08 -49.24
CA HIS A 398 23.30 60.14 -49.56
C HIS A 398 23.79 60.07 -51.01
N PHE A 399 24.01 58.87 -51.54
CA PHE A 399 24.37 58.72 -52.96
C PHE A 399 23.25 59.22 -53.88
N LEU A 400 21.99 58.88 -53.57
CA LEU A 400 20.84 59.34 -54.34
C LEU A 400 20.66 60.87 -54.27
N TYR A 401 20.77 61.47 -53.07
CA TYR A 401 20.71 62.94 -52.95
C TYR A 401 21.80 63.63 -53.75
N ASN A 402 23.04 63.18 -53.61
CA ASN A 402 24.18 63.78 -54.31
C ASN A 402 24.03 63.64 -55.82
N THR A 403 23.47 62.52 -56.29
CA THR A 403 23.20 62.28 -57.70
C THR A 403 22.12 63.24 -58.21
N LEU A 404 21.00 63.38 -57.49
CA LEU A 404 19.93 64.30 -57.85
C LEU A 404 20.40 65.76 -57.82
N GLU A 405 21.16 66.16 -56.80
CA GLU A 405 21.71 67.52 -56.71
C GLU A 405 22.67 67.83 -57.88
N SER A 406 23.49 66.86 -58.27
CA SER A 406 24.37 66.97 -59.45
C SER A 406 23.58 67.14 -60.75
N ILE A 407 22.46 66.41 -60.91
CA ILE A 407 21.57 66.56 -62.07
C ILE A 407 20.90 67.95 -62.06
N ASN A 408 20.44 68.41 -60.89
CA ASN A 408 19.81 69.73 -60.73
C ASN A 408 20.75 70.87 -61.16
N TRP A 409 22.01 70.82 -60.72
CA TRP A 409 23.02 71.81 -61.11
C TRP A 409 23.30 71.80 -62.62
N ARG A 410 23.37 70.61 -63.24
CA ARG A 410 23.54 70.49 -64.70
C ARG A 410 22.34 71.06 -65.45
N ALA A 411 21.12 70.82 -64.97
CA ALA A 411 19.89 71.37 -65.56
C ALA A 411 19.85 72.91 -65.50
N LYS A 412 20.14 73.48 -64.32
CA LYS A 412 20.24 74.94 -64.13
C LYS A 412 21.31 75.57 -65.03
N SER A 413 22.48 74.93 -65.14
CA SER A 413 23.58 75.40 -66.01
C SER A 413 23.22 75.36 -67.50
N ALA A 414 22.42 74.38 -67.92
CA ALA A 414 21.91 74.28 -69.29
C ALA A 414 20.70 75.20 -69.56
N GLY A 415 20.26 76.01 -68.59
CA GLY A 415 19.06 76.85 -68.69
C GLY A 415 17.74 76.07 -68.77
N ASN A 416 17.76 74.76 -68.45
CA ASN A 416 16.58 73.92 -68.51
C ASN A 416 15.86 73.90 -67.15
N GLN A 417 14.91 74.82 -67.01
CA GLN A 417 14.18 75.04 -65.77
C GLN A 417 13.18 73.91 -65.44
N ASP A 418 12.72 73.19 -66.45
CA ASP A 418 11.79 72.06 -66.29
C ASP A 418 12.48 70.87 -65.63
N ILE A 419 13.66 70.48 -66.13
CA ILE A 419 14.46 69.42 -65.52
C ILE A 419 14.87 69.81 -64.10
N SER A 420 15.20 71.09 -63.85
CA SER A 420 15.52 71.56 -62.50
C SER A 420 14.36 71.40 -61.53
N SER A 421 13.15 71.78 -61.95
CA SER A 421 11.93 71.71 -61.15
C SER A 421 11.51 70.26 -60.86
N MET A 422 11.63 69.36 -61.84
CA MET A 422 11.39 67.92 -61.65
C MET A 422 12.38 67.29 -60.66
N VAL A 423 13.67 67.60 -60.78
CA VAL A 423 14.72 67.02 -59.92
C VAL A 423 14.62 67.54 -58.49
N GLU A 424 14.27 68.82 -58.31
CA GLU A 424 14.00 69.40 -56.99
C GLU A 424 12.77 68.76 -56.34
N SER A 425 11.69 68.59 -57.10
CA SER A 425 10.48 67.90 -56.64
C SER A 425 10.76 66.44 -56.27
N LEU A 426 11.55 65.72 -57.07
CA LEU A 426 11.96 64.34 -56.78
C LEU A 426 12.88 64.26 -55.55
N GLY A 427 13.79 65.22 -55.39
CA GLY A 427 14.61 65.36 -54.20
C GLY A 427 13.77 65.57 -52.93
N ASN A 428 12.70 66.37 -53.03
CA ASN A 428 11.76 66.60 -51.93
C ASN A 428 10.97 65.33 -51.58
N LEU A 429 10.46 64.58 -52.57
CA LEU A 429 9.79 63.29 -52.35
C LEU A 429 10.71 62.25 -51.70
N LEU A 430 11.97 62.16 -52.14
CA LEU A 430 12.95 61.23 -51.58
C LEU A 430 13.34 61.63 -50.14
N ARG A 431 13.51 62.94 -49.90
CA ARG A 431 13.78 63.50 -48.57
C ARG A 431 12.66 63.26 -47.59
N ALA A 432 11.44 63.49 -48.05
CA ALA A 432 10.25 63.08 -47.34
C ALA A 432 10.37 61.59 -47.02
N SER A 433 10.46 60.69 -48.01
CA SER A 433 10.47 59.24 -47.81
C SER A 433 11.48 58.72 -46.79
N LEU A 434 12.69 59.26 -46.79
CA LEU A 434 13.79 58.79 -45.94
C LEU A 434 13.92 59.54 -44.60
N SER A 435 13.10 60.57 -44.36
CA SER A 435 13.07 61.28 -43.07
C SER A 435 12.54 60.40 -41.93
N LYS A 436 13.27 60.39 -40.81
CA LYS A 436 12.92 59.72 -39.54
C LYS A 436 12.17 60.65 -38.57
N ASP A 437 11.19 61.40 -39.07
CA ASP A 437 10.51 62.44 -38.27
C ASP A 437 9.44 61.80 -37.36
N ASN A 438 9.76 61.60 -36.07
CA ASN A 438 8.95 60.90 -35.08
C ASN A 438 7.96 61.83 -34.35
N GLY A 439 6.97 62.39 -35.07
CA GLY A 439 5.80 63.02 -34.44
C GLY A 439 5.49 64.48 -34.82
N GLY A 440 6.21 65.07 -35.78
CA GLY A 440 6.03 66.48 -36.18
C GLY A 440 5.46 66.70 -37.58
N TRP A 441 4.77 65.71 -38.15
CA TRP A 441 4.27 65.74 -39.53
C TRP A 441 2.93 66.45 -39.65
N THR A 442 2.88 67.49 -40.46
CA THR A 442 1.70 68.37 -40.59
C THR A 442 1.03 68.23 -41.95
N LEU A 443 -0.23 68.64 -42.04
CA LEU A 443 -0.99 68.69 -43.27
C LEU A 443 -0.25 69.50 -44.34
N LYS A 444 0.38 70.60 -43.95
CA LYS A 444 1.26 71.39 -44.84
C LYS A 444 2.34 70.52 -45.50
N LYS A 445 3.03 69.66 -44.75
CA LYS A 445 4.07 68.78 -45.30
C LYS A 445 3.48 67.75 -46.26
N GLU A 446 2.33 67.16 -45.93
CA GLU A 446 1.63 66.25 -46.85
C GLU A 446 1.24 66.94 -48.17
N LEU A 447 0.72 68.17 -48.09
CA LEU A 447 0.35 68.95 -49.27
C LEU A 447 1.60 69.33 -50.08
N GLU A 448 2.68 69.80 -49.46
CA GLU A 448 3.95 70.11 -50.14
C GLU A 448 4.52 68.90 -50.90
N ILE A 449 4.38 67.69 -50.34
CA ILE A 449 4.82 66.44 -50.97
C ILE A 449 3.88 66.03 -52.10
N THR A 450 2.59 66.20 -51.90
CA THR A 450 1.59 65.97 -52.95
C THR A 450 1.82 66.94 -54.11
N ASP A 451 2.14 68.20 -53.84
CA ASP A 451 2.44 69.22 -54.84
C ASP A 451 3.75 68.92 -55.59
N ALA A 452 4.78 68.44 -54.88
CA ALA A 452 6.01 67.95 -55.52
C ALA A 452 5.73 66.76 -56.44
N TYR A 453 4.86 65.82 -56.02
CA TYR A 453 4.43 64.72 -56.85
C TYR A 453 3.67 65.20 -58.10
N ILE A 454 2.64 66.06 -57.96
CA ILE A 454 1.92 66.53 -59.16
C ILE A 454 2.82 67.38 -60.06
N THR A 455 3.80 68.10 -59.52
CA THR A 455 4.76 68.86 -60.35
C THR A 455 5.47 67.92 -61.30
N ILE A 456 5.97 66.77 -60.81
CA ILE A 456 6.61 65.75 -61.66
C ILE A 456 5.61 65.18 -62.67
N GLN A 457 4.37 64.90 -62.25
CA GLN A 457 3.37 64.34 -63.16
C GLN A 457 2.87 65.34 -64.21
N LYS A 458 2.74 66.63 -63.88
CA LYS A 458 2.41 67.70 -64.84
C LYS A 458 3.46 67.83 -65.93
N TYR A 459 4.74 67.66 -65.61
CA TYR A 459 5.78 67.59 -66.64
C TYR A 459 5.71 66.33 -67.51
N ARG A 460 5.14 65.23 -67.02
CA ARG A 460 4.98 63.98 -67.77
C ARG A 460 3.74 63.97 -68.66
N PHE A 461 2.64 64.53 -68.20
CA PHE A 461 1.33 64.49 -68.86
C PHE A 461 0.89 65.83 -69.46
N GLU A 462 1.67 66.89 -69.23
CA GLU A 462 1.47 68.25 -69.76
C GLU A 462 0.04 68.76 -69.47
N GLU A 463 -0.67 69.22 -70.50
CA GLU A 463 -2.02 69.79 -70.42
C GLU A 463 -3.11 68.77 -70.05
N HIS A 464 -2.79 67.48 -69.94
CA HIS A 464 -3.78 66.45 -69.60
C HIS A 464 -4.01 66.30 -68.09
N LEU A 465 -3.26 67.00 -67.23
CA LEU A 465 -3.40 66.92 -65.78
C LEU A 465 -3.69 68.29 -65.15
N GLU A 466 -4.94 68.50 -64.74
CA GLU A 466 -5.34 69.64 -63.94
C GLU A 466 -5.40 69.26 -62.45
N TYR A 467 -4.78 70.08 -61.60
CA TYR A 467 -4.75 69.84 -60.16
C TYR A 467 -5.00 71.13 -59.40
N LEU A 468 -5.94 71.07 -58.45
CA LEU A 468 -6.28 72.16 -57.54
C LEU A 468 -6.28 71.65 -56.10
N SER A 469 -5.63 72.41 -55.22
CA SER A 469 -5.58 72.13 -53.78
C SER A 469 -6.15 73.31 -53.02
N HIS A 470 -7.22 73.06 -52.26
CA HIS A 470 -7.89 74.05 -51.43
C HIS A 470 -7.79 73.61 -49.97
N CYS A 471 -6.96 74.31 -49.22
CA CYS A 471 -6.82 74.15 -47.77
C CYS A 471 -6.82 75.52 -47.11
N ASP A 472 -7.64 75.70 -46.09
CA ASP A 472 -7.56 76.88 -45.24
C ASP A 472 -6.18 76.92 -44.55
N PRO A 473 -5.45 78.04 -44.59
CA PRO A 473 -4.15 78.18 -43.94
C PRO A 473 -4.14 77.81 -42.45
N SER A 474 -5.27 77.97 -41.74
CA SER A 474 -5.41 77.58 -40.32
C SER A 474 -5.36 76.07 -40.10
N LEU A 475 -5.68 75.26 -41.11
CA LEU A 475 -5.68 73.79 -41.02
C LEU A 475 -4.32 73.17 -41.36
N CYS A 476 -3.41 73.93 -41.96
CA CYS A 476 -2.09 73.47 -42.42
C CYS A 476 -1.20 72.89 -41.31
N SER A 477 -1.42 73.28 -40.04
CA SER A 477 -0.66 72.77 -38.89
C SER A 477 -1.20 71.46 -38.31
N ALA A 478 -2.32 70.94 -38.82
CA ALA A 478 -2.93 69.69 -38.36
C ALA A 478 -1.96 68.52 -38.46
N LEU A 479 -1.89 67.70 -37.40
CA LEU A 479 -1.06 66.51 -37.34
C LEU A 479 -1.74 65.31 -37.98
N LEU A 480 -1.02 64.65 -38.88
CA LEU A 480 -1.48 63.43 -39.54
C LEU A 480 -0.30 62.50 -39.86
N PRO A 481 -0.55 61.21 -40.06
CA PRO A 481 0.50 60.29 -40.48
C PRO A 481 1.08 60.73 -41.82
N LYS A 482 2.37 60.47 -42.03
CA LYS A 482 3.06 60.73 -43.29
C LYS A 482 2.58 59.80 -44.42
N PHE A 483 2.48 60.28 -45.66
CA PHE A 483 2.00 59.57 -46.85
C PHE A 483 0.54 59.10 -46.75
N MET A 484 -0.37 60.05 -46.51
CA MET A 484 -1.80 59.80 -46.45
C MET A 484 -2.53 60.40 -47.65
N ILE A 485 -2.10 61.58 -48.14
CA ILE A 485 -2.73 62.27 -49.28
C ILE A 485 -2.07 61.84 -50.59
N GLN A 486 -0.73 61.84 -50.63
CA GLN A 486 0.03 61.50 -51.84
C GLN A 486 -0.42 60.17 -52.49
N PRO A 487 -0.60 59.05 -51.77
CA PRO A 487 -0.98 57.79 -52.43
C PRO A 487 -2.41 57.82 -52.99
N LEU A 488 -3.30 58.64 -52.42
CA LEU A 488 -4.66 58.83 -52.96
C LEU A 488 -4.62 59.64 -54.26
N VAL A 489 -3.76 60.66 -54.30
CA VAL A 489 -3.51 61.45 -55.51
C VAL A 489 -2.77 60.63 -56.58
N GLU A 490 -1.84 59.76 -56.19
CA GLU A 490 -1.20 58.78 -57.08
C GLU A 490 -2.23 57.85 -57.73
N ASN A 491 -3.18 57.34 -56.93
CA ASN A 491 -4.28 56.54 -57.44
C ASN A 491 -5.13 57.34 -58.44
N ALA A 492 -5.49 58.58 -58.09
CA ALA A 492 -6.27 59.45 -58.99
C ALA A 492 -5.56 59.71 -60.32
N VAL A 493 -4.24 59.99 -60.31
CA VAL A 493 -3.44 60.15 -61.54
C VAL A 493 -3.40 58.85 -62.35
N HIS A 494 -3.15 57.70 -61.71
CA HIS A 494 -3.05 56.42 -62.40
C HIS A 494 -4.38 56.05 -63.11
N TYR A 495 -5.49 56.08 -62.39
CA TYR A 495 -6.79 55.70 -62.95
C TYR A 495 -7.41 56.78 -63.85
N GLY A 496 -7.17 58.06 -63.58
CA GLY A 496 -7.69 59.15 -64.40
C GLY A 496 -6.96 59.33 -65.73
N LEU A 497 -5.67 58.98 -65.82
CA LEU A 497 -4.85 59.20 -67.04
C LEU A 497 -4.37 57.94 -67.76
N GLU A 498 -4.13 56.82 -67.06
CA GLU A 498 -3.69 55.59 -67.75
C GLU A 498 -4.87 54.79 -68.33
N GLU A 499 -6.09 55.02 -67.86
CA GLU A 499 -7.31 54.35 -68.32
C GLU A 499 -8.23 55.24 -69.19
N ASN A 500 -7.93 56.55 -69.34
CA ASN A 500 -8.75 57.52 -70.06
C ASN A 500 -7.94 58.49 -70.93
N THR A 501 -8.53 59.05 -72.00
CA THR A 501 -7.84 59.94 -72.98
C THR A 501 -8.19 61.43 -72.81
N GLU A 502 -9.05 61.76 -71.85
CA GLU A 502 -9.48 63.12 -71.56
C GLU A 502 -8.60 63.77 -70.47
N VAL A 503 -8.74 65.09 -70.29
CA VAL A 503 -8.02 65.82 -69.22
C VAL A 503 -8.52 65.32 -67.86
N CYS A 504 -7.59 64.88 -67.02
CA CYS A 504 -7.86 64.42 -65.66
C CYS A 504 -7.80 65.63 -64.70
N HIS A 505 -8.91 65.88 -64.01
CA HIS A 505 -9.04 66.92 -63.00
C HIS A 505 -8.99 66.28 -61.61
N ILE A 506 -7.99 66.66 -60.82
CA ILE A 506 -7.82 66.21 -59.44
C ILE A 506 -8.00 67.38 -58.49
N GLU A 507 -8.88 67.22 -57.52
CA GLU A 507 -9.17 68.25 -56.52
C GLU A 507 -8.91 67.71 -55.10
N VAL A 508 -8.05 68.40 -54.35
CA VAL A 508 -7.82 68.14 -52.93
C VAL A 508 -8.49 69.23 -52.10
N ASN A 509 -9.44 68.85 -51.26
CA ASN A 509 -10.15 69.76 -50.37
C ASN A 509 -9.98 69.37 -48.91
N VAL A 510 -9.76 70.35 -48.05
CA VAL A 510 -9.67 70.14 -46.60
C VAL A 510 -10.73 70.97 -45.89
N ARG A 511 -11.51 70.33 -45.03
CA ARG A 511 -12.59 70.98 -44.27
C ARG A 511 -12.58 70.53 -42.82
N LEU A 512 -13.00 71.43 -41.94
CA LEU A 512 -13.26 71.15 -40.54
C LEU A 512 -14.77 71.01 -40.33
N THR A 513 -15.19 69.94 -39.66
CA THR A 513 -16.60 69.68 -39.34
C THR A 513 -16.73 69.36 -37.85
N GLU A 514 -17.78 69.87 -37.21
CA GLU A 514 -18.10 69.50 -35.83
C GLU A 514 -18.98 68.25 -35.80
N THR A 515 -18.70 67.34 -34.86
CA THR A 515 -19.56 66.17 -34.67
C THR A 515 -20.79 66.54 -33.85
N ALA A 516 -21.98 66.51 -34.46
CA ALA A 516 -23.22 66.52 -33.70
C ALA A 516 -23.48 65.11 -33.13
N GLY A 517 -23.20 64.88 -31.83
CA GLY A 517 -23.74 63.71 -31.12
C GLY A 517 -22.79 62.84 -30.27
N LEU A 518 -21.57 63.26 -29.94
CA LEU A 518 -20.74 62.60 -28.92
C LEU A 518 -20.51 63.54 -27.72
N GLU A 519 -20.40 62.99 -26.51
CA GLU A 519 -20.38 63.70 -25.22
C GLU A 519 -19.24 64.75 -25.04
N LYS A 520 -18.33 64.87 -26.02
CA LYS A 520 -17.40 65.98 -26.17
C LYS A 520 -17.47 66.50 -27.61
N GLN A 521 -17.65 67.81 -27.78
CA GLN A 521 -17.44 68.49 -29.07
C GLN A 521 -16.00 68.22 -29.50
N GLN A 522 -15.82 67.35 -30.51
CA GLN A 522 -14.53 67.07 -31.10
C GLN A 522 -14.57 67.52 -32.55
N GLU A 523 -13.62 68.38 -32.91
CA GLU A 523 -13.43 68.87 -34.26
C GLU A 523 -12.84 67.74 -35.12
N ILE A 524 -13.46 67.49 -36.27
CA ILE A 524 -13.05 66.46 -37.22
C ILE A 524 -12.47 67.14 -38.45
N LEU A 525 -11.26 66.73 -38.83
CA LEU A 525 -10.64 67.10 -40.09
C LEU A 525 -11.05 66.09 -41.18
N GLN A 526 -11.66 66.60 -42.25
CA GLN A 526 -12.02 65.83 -43.43
C GLN A 526 -11.16 66.28 -44.61
N ILE A 527 -10.47 65.32 -45.23
CA ILE A 527 -9.65 65.54 -46.42
C ILE A 527 -10.28 64.74 -47.56
N PHE A 528 -10.60 65.43 -48.64
CA PHE A 528 -11.21 64.85 -49.83
C PHE A 528 -10.21 64.90 -50.98
N VAL A 529 -9.99 63.76 -51.63
CA VAL A 529 -9.31 63.68 -52.93
C VAL A 529 -10.37 63.25 -53.93
N LYS A 530 -10.68 64.14 -54.88
CA LYS A 530 -11.67 63.91 -55.93
C LYS A 530 -10.98 63.85 -57.28
N ASN A 531 -11.41 62.95 -58.15
CA ASN A 531 -10.99 62.95 -59.53
C ASN A 531 -12.12 62.53 -60.47
N ASP A 532 -12.08 63.02 -61.70
CA ASP A 532 -12.90 62.53 -62.81
C ASP A 532 -12.20 61.37 -63.54
N GLY A 533 -12.91 60.79 -64.51
CA GLY A 533 -12.35 59.74 -65.38
C GLY A 533 -12.19 58.36 -64.74
N SER A 534 -12.55 58.18 -63.47
CA SER A 534 -12.58 56.87 -62.80
C SER A 534 -13.74 56.74 -61.81
N ALA A 535 -14.04 55.51 -61.37
CA ALA A 535 -15.08 55.24 -60.38
C ALA A 535 -14.65 54.10 -59.45
N PHE A 536 -14.96 54.23 -58.15
CA PHE A 536 -14.76 53.16 -57.19
C PHE A 536 -15.85 52.10 -57.32
N GLU A 537 -15.47 50.81 -57.29
CA GLU A 537 -16.43 49.73 -57.15
C GLU A 537 -17.14 49.80 -55.79
N GLU A 538 -18.44 49.50 -55.76
CA GLU A 538 -19.20 49.49 -54.52
C GLU A 538 -18.60 48.48 -53.52
N GLY A 539 -18.30 48.98 -52.32
CA GLY A 539 -17.67 48.19 -51.26
C GLY A 539 -16.22 47.79 -51.50
N LEU A 540 -15.50 48.46 -52.41
CA LEU A 540 -14.10 48.15 -52.79
C LEU A 540 -13.17 47.96 -51.58
N LEU A 541 -13.23 48.87 -50.60
CA LEU A 541 -12.38 48.79 -49.40
C LEU A 541 -12.62 47.51 -48.58
N LEU A 542 -13.87 47.05 -48.51
CA LEU A 542 -14.26 45.82 -47.81
C LEU A 542 -13.80 44.57 -48.58
N LYS A 543 -13.95 44.58 -49.91
CA LYS A 543 -13.51 43.50 -50.81
C LYS A 543 -11.98 43.34 -50.79
N LEU A 544 -11.23 44.44 -50.72
CA LEU A 544 -9.77 44.43 -50.59
C LEU A 544 -9.32 43.83 -49.24
N LYS A 545 -9.96 44.19 -48.12
CA LYS A 545 -9.67 43.61 -46.80
C LYS A 545 -9.95 42.10 -46.73
N ASN A 546 -11.04 41.66 -47.36
CA ASN A 546 -11.43 40.25 -47.40
C ASN A 546 -10.68 39.42 -48.47
N HIS A 547 -9.69 40.01 -49.16
CA HIS A 547 -8.92 39.37 -50.24
C HIS A 547 -9.78 38.86 -51.41
N GLN A 548 -10.97 39.45 -51.61
CA GLN A 548 -11.95 39.06 -52.63
C GLN A 548 -11.75 39.81 -53.96
N ALA A 549 -10.90 40.85 -53.99
CA ALA A 549 -10.49 41.57 -55.19
C ALA A 549 -8.97 41.46 -55.37
N SER A 550 -8.50 41.34 -56.62
CA SER A 550 -7.06 41.27 -56.93
C SER A 550 -6.43 42.64 -56.72
N ALA A 551 -5.67 42.79 -55.62
CA ALA A 551 -4.92 44.01 -55.34
C ALA A 551 -3.70 44.09 -56.29
N ARG A 552 -3.90 44.61 -57.52
CA ARG A 552 -2.77 45.14 -58.29
C ARG A 552 -2.22 46.34 -57.53
N GLY A 553 -0.98 46.24 -57.02
CA GLY A 553 -0.15 47.32 -56.43
C GLY A 553 -0.86 48.30 -55.48
N PHE A 554 -1.61 49.23 -56.06
CA PHE A 554 -2.36 50.32 -55.43
C PHE A 554 -3.48 49.90 -54.46
N GLY A 555 -4.09 48.72 -54.65
CA GLY A 555 -5.12 48.19 -53.72
C GLY A 555 -4.59 47.93 -52.29
N ILE A 556 -3.28 47.64 -52.15
CA ILE A 556 -2.61 47.48 -50.85
C ILE A 556 -2.44 48.84 -50.15
N GLY A 557 -2.24 49.91 -50.93
CA GLY A 557 -2.07 51.27 -50.42
C GLY A 557 -3.31 51.80 -49.69
N LEU A 558 -4.50 51.60 -50.26
CA LEU A 558 -5.77 52.04 -49.67
C LEU A 558 -6.08 51.34 -48.33
N VAL A 559 -5.82 50.03 -48.26
CA VAL A 559 -6.02 49.24 -47.02
C VAL A 559 -5.04 49.70 -45.94
N ASN A 560 -3.77 49.92 -46.30
CA ASN A 560 -2.75 50.39 -45.36
C ASN A 560 -3.07 51.80 -44.82
N ILE A 561 -3.60 52.70 -45.66
CA ILE A 561 -4.07 54.03 -45.23
C ILE A 561 -5.18 53.89 -44.18
N ASP A 562 -6.20 53.09 -44.46
CA ASP A 562 -7.32 52.88 -43.52
C ASP A 562 -6.89 52.22 -42.21
N GLU A 563 -6.06 51.17 -42.28
CA GLU A 563 -5.54 50.48 -41.10
C GLU A 563 -4.67 51.40 -40.25
N ARG A 564 -3.83 52.23 -40.89
CA ARG A 564 -2.97 53.18 -40.19
C ARG A 564 -3.77 54.28 -39.48
N ILE A 565 -4.84 54.79 -40.10
CA ILE A 565 -5.76 55.73 -39.45
C ILE A 565 -6.38 55.08 -38.22
N LYS A 566 -6.88 53.86 -38.36
CA LYS A 566 -7.57 53.14 -37.27
C LYS A 566 -6.64 52.77 -36.12
N LEU A 567 -5.40 52.40 -36.42
CA LEU A 567 -4.37 52.13 -35.41
C LEU A 567 -3.97 53.39 -34.64
N MET A 568 -3.95 54.56 -35.31
CA MET A 568 -3.51 55.81 -34.68
C MET A 568 -4.61 56.56 -33.95
N PHE A 569 -5.84 56.58 -34.48
CA PHE A 569 -6.93 57.41 -33.96
C PHE A 569 -8.14 56.61 -33.45
N GLY A 570 -8.18 55.29 -33.68
CA GLY A 570 -9.26 54.41 -33.27
C GLY A 570 -10.27 54.11 -34.38
N GLY A 571 -11.15 53.13 -34.12
CA GLY A 571 -12.06 52.56 -35.13
C GLY A 571 -13.16 53.48 -35.65
N SER A 572 -13.41 54.63 -35.01
CA SER A 572 -14.37 55.65 -35.45
C SER A 572 -13.86 56.51 -36.61
N TYR A 573 -12.57 56.41 -36.94
CA TYR A 573 -11.90 57.14 -38.00
C TYR A 573 -11.45 56.19 -39.11
N GLY A 574 -11.21 56.71 -40.31
CA GLY A 574 -10.77 55.86 -41.42
C GLY A 574 -10.83 56.53 -42.78
N LEU A 575 -10.70 55.68 -43.80
CA LEU A 575 -10.85 56.04 -45.21
C LEU A 575 -12.24 55.58 -45.69
N THR A 576 -12.97 56.47 -46.36
CA THR A 576 -14.22 56.16 -47.04
C THR A 576 -14.06 56.41 -48.52
N LEU A 577 -14.51 55.47 -49.36
CA LEU A 577 -14.46 55.57 -50.82
C LEU A 577 -15.90 55.54 -51.34
N TYR A 578 -16.27 56.54 -52.14
CA TYR A 578 -17.59 56.63 -52.77
C TYR A 578 -17.51 57.41 -54.07
N ASN A 579 -18.56 57.34 -54.89
CA ASN A 579 -18.67 58.12 -56.13
C ASN A 579 -19.73 59.22 -55.96
N GLU A 580 -19.43 60.44 -56.38
CA GLU A 580 -20.33 61.60 -56.38
C GLU A 580 -20.57 62.05 -57.83
N GLY A 581 -21.65 61.56 -58.44
CA GLY A 581 -21.84 61.70 -59.90
C GLY A 581 -20.78 60.91 -60.66
N ASP A 582 -20.06 61.57 -61.57
CA ASP A 582 -18.95 61.00 -62.34
C ASP A 582 -17.57 61.16 -61.65
N LEU A 583 -17.54 61.60 -60.38
CA LEU A 583 -16.31 61.79 -59.62
C LEU A 583 -16.07 60.64 -58.64
N ALA A 584 -14.87 60.07 -58.65
CA ALA A 584 -14.38 59.19 -57.60
C ALA A 584 -13.89 60.02 -56.40
N VAL A 585 -14.40 59.74 -55.20
CA VAL A 585 -14.08 60.50 -53.98
C VAL A 585 -13.47 59.60 -52.91
N ALA A 586 -12.23 59.89 -52.55
CA ALA A 586 -11.56 59.31 -51.39
C ALA A 586 -11.57 60.31 -50.23
N GLN A 587 -12.26 59.96 -49.15
CA GLN A 587 -12.43 60.80 -47.97
C GLN A 587 -11.68 60.22 -46.76
N ILE A 588 -10.68 60.94 -46.26
CA ILE A 588 -10.03 60.69 -44.98
C ILE A 588 -10.78 61.45 -43.90
N THR A 589 -11.11 60.77 -42.80
CA THR A 589 -11.74 61.37 -41.62
C THR A 589 -10.88 61.07 -40.40
N ILE A 590 -10.32 62.12 -39.78
CA ILE A 590 -9.44 62.03 -38.60
C ILE A 590 -9.77 63.13 -37.59
N PRO A 591 -9.42 62.98 -36.30
CA PRO A 591 -9.57 64.09 -35.34
C PRO A 591 -8.64 65.24 -35.72
N TYR A 592 -9.10 66.48 -35.54
CA TYR A 592 -8.22 67.65 -35.67
C TYR A 592 -7.28 67.73 -34.46
N LEU A 593 -5.98 67.77 -34.72
CA LEU A 593 -4.92 67.89 -33.70
C LEU A 593 -3.93 68.95 -34.18
N ASP A 594 -3.89 70.11 -33.54
CA ASP A 594 -2.95 71.17 -33.93
C ASP A 594 -1.56 70.92 -33.32
N LYS A 595 -0.52 71.04 -34.15
CA LYS A 595 0.88 70.96 -33.73
C LYS A 595 1.24 72.03 -32.69
N THR A 596 0.54 73.18 -32.66
CA THR A 596 0.82 74.25 -31.69
C THR A 596 0.40 73.88 -30.27
N GLU A 597 -0.67 73.07 -30.11
CA GLU A 597 -1.20 72.66 -28.80
C GLU A 597 -0.43 71.48 -28.17
N VAL A 598 0.18 70.63 -28.99
CA VAL A 598 0.93 69.44 -28.53
C VAL A 598 2.30 69.79 -27.91
N ASN A 599 2.84 70.98 -28.18
CA ASN A 599 4.11 71.45 -27.59
C ASN A 599 3.94 72.26 -26.28
N SER A 600 2.71 72.42 -25.78
CA SER A 600 2.39 73.11 -24.51
C SER A 600 2.06 72.16 -23.34
N CYS A 601 2.39 70.87 -23.45
CA CYS A 601 2.28 69.86 -22.39
C CYS A 601 3.65 69.28 -21.99
#